data_AF-A0A2P8MC32-F1
#
_entry.id   AF-A0A2P8MC32-F1
#
_cell.length_a   1.000
_cell.length_b   1.000
_cell.length_c   1.000
_cell.angle_alpha   90.00
_cell.angle_beta   90.00
_cell.angle_gamma   90.00
#
_symmetry.space_group_name_H-M   'P 1'
#
loop_
_entity.id
_entity.type
_entity.pdbx_description
1 polymer ?
#
loop_
_entity_poly.entity_id
_entity_poly.type
_entity_poly.pdbx_seq_one_letter_code
_entity_poly.pdbx_strand_id
1 'polypeptide(L)'
;MHMAFSIKTLAILFLLMIAVMSVYNFTKRFFISKLNKWVILAFIIIMFFAANIIGARLKIGVSGFNINQIVYYAVMALFLFGLYAFFDVVGWSKTSRAEKRNTGKKMVIKPKAKPNRVKKKDGK
;
A
#
# COMPACT_ATOMS: atom_id res chain seq x y z
N MET A 1 6.12 -23.37 -29.35
CA MET A 1 4.68 -23.11 -29.12
C MET A 1 4.54 -21.62 -28.79
N HIS A 2 4.38 -20.77 -29.80
CA HIS A 2 4.21 -19.33 -29.61
C HIS A 2 2.82 -19.07 -29.03
N MET A 3 2.74 -18.75 -27.74
CA MET A 3 1.52 -18.16 -27.17
C MET A 3 1.41 -16.73 -27.69
N ALA A 4 0.79 -16.54 -28.84
CA ALA A 4 0.38 -15.21 -29.27
C ALA A 4 -0.67 -14.73 -28.25
N PHE A 5 -0.31 -13.74 -27.43
CA PHE A 5 -1.24 -13.05 -26.55
C PHE A 5 -2.37 -12.47 -27.41
N SER A 6 -3.55 -13.10 -27.36
CA SER A 6 -4.71 -12.64 -28.11
C SER A 6 -5.12 -11.26 -27.60
N ILE A 7 -5.47 -10.34 -28.50
CA ILE A 7 -5.93 -8.98 -28.16
C ILE A 7 -7.04 -9.01 -27.08
N LYS A 8 -7.88 -10.06 -27.09
CA LYS A 8 -8.94 -10.30 -26.12
C LYS A 8 -8.39 -10.54 -24.71
N THR A 9 -7.34 -11.35 -24.58
CA THR A 9 -6.69 -11.62 -23.29
C THR A 9 -6.02 -10.37 -22.74
N LEU A 10 -5.43 -9.55 -23.61
CA LEU A 10 -4.79 -8.30 -23.24
C LEU A 10 -5.82 -7.26 -22.76
N ALA A 11 -6.96 -7.15 -23.45
CA ALA A 11 -8.07 -6.30 -23.03
C ALA A 11 -8.65 -6.70 -21.66
N ILE A 12 -8.79 -8.00 -21.41
CA ILE A 12 -9.27 -8.52 -20.11
C ILE A 12 -8.30 -8.19 -18.98
N LEU A 13 -7.00 -8.38 -19.20
CA LEU A 13 -5.97 -8.01 -18.22
C LEU A 13 -5.95 -6.50 -17.93
N PHE A 14 -6.12 -5.68 -18.96
CA PHE A 14 -6.19 -4.24 -18.81
C PHE A 14 -7.40 -3.80 -17.99
N LEU A 15 -8.56 -4.38 -18.26
CA LEU A 15 -9.81 -4.11 -17.54
C LEU A 15 -9.71 -4.58 -16.07
N LEU A 16 -9.06 -5.72 -15.82
CA LEU A 16 -8.76 -6.22 -14.48
C LEU A 16 -7.86 -5.23 -13.70
N MET A 17 -6.82 -4.67 -14.34
CA MET A 17 -5.97 -3.66 -13.68
C MET A 17 -6.75 -2.41 -13.26
N ILE A 18 -7.60 -1.88 -14.15
CA ILE A 18 -8.44 -0.71 -13.84
C ILE A 18 -9.40 -1.01 -12.68
N ALA A 19 -10.00 -2.21 -12.70
CA ALA A 19 -10.90 -2.65 -11.64
C ALA A 19 -10.17 -2.74 -10.29
N VAL A 20 -8.99 -3.36 -10.24
CA VAL A 20 -8.17 -3.47 -9.02
C VAL A 20 -7.78 -2.09 -8.50
N MET A 21 -7.37 -1.17 -9.38
CA MET A 21 -7.00 0.20 -9.01
C MET A 21 -8.18 0.96 -8.38
N SER A 22 -9.37 0.79 -8.95
CA SER A 22 -10.60 1.43 -8.49
C SER A 22 -11.04 0.90 -7.12
N VAL A 23 -11.04 -0.43 -6.95
CA VAL A 23 -11.33 -1.09 -5.68
C VAL A 23 -10.29 -0.69 -4.61
N TYR A 24 -9.02 -0.58 -4.99
CA TYR A 24 -7.96 -0.12 -4.10
C TYR A 24 -8.21 1.28 -3.58
N ASN A 25 -8.53 2.24 -4.44
CA ASN A 25 -8.81 3.61 -4.02
C ASN A 25 -9.99 3.68 -3.04
N PHE A 26 -11.00 2.84 -3.22
CA PHE A 26 -12.13 2.75 -2.30
C PHE A 26 -11.73 2.15 -0.96
N THR A 27 -11.05 0.99 -0.98
CA THR A 27 -10.67 0.25 0.23
C THR A 27 -9.56 0.92 1.03
N LYS A 28 -8.68 1.70 0.38
CA LYS A 28 -7.61 2.47 1.03
C LYS A 28 -8.14 3.43 2.09
N ARG A 29 -9.31 4.04 1.84
CA ARG A 29 -9.94 4.99 2.76
C ARG A 29 -10.46 4.33 4.04
N PHE A 30 -10.85 3.05 3.96
CA PHE A 30 -11.51 2.33 5.06
C PHE A 30 -10.60 1.35 5.81
N PHE A 31 -9.77 0.58 5.11
CA PHE A 31 -9.02 -0.53 5.71
C PHE A 31 -7.53 -0.25 5.89
N ILE A 32 -6.86 0.31 4.88
CA ILE A 32 -5.38 0.37 4.86
C ILE A 32 -4.80 1.36 5.88
N SER A 33 -5.53 2.41 6.25
CA SER A 33 -5.05 3.41 7.22
C SER A 33 -4.90 2.88 8.66
N LYS A 34 -5.52 1.73 8.98
CA LYS A 34 -5.51 1.12 10.33
C LYS A 34 -4.78 -0.21 10.42
N LEU A 35 -4.34 -0.78 9.30
CA LEU A 35 -3.72 -2.11 9.28
C LEU A 35 -2.22 -2.05 9.54
N ASN A 36 -1.73 -2.97 10.38
CA ASN A 36 -0.31 -3.14 10.63
C ASN A 36 0.40 -3.71 9.39
N LYS A 37 1.60 -3.20 9.08
CA LYS A 37 2.42 -3.65 7.94
C LYS A 37 2.63 -5.17 7.87
N TRP A 38 2.71 -5.82 9.04
CA TRP A 38 2.88 -7.26 9.16
C TRP A 38 1.64 -8.07 8.74
N VAL A 39 0.44 -7.52 8.95
CA VAL A 39 -0.82 -8.16 8.53
C VAL A 39 -0.92 -8.15 7.01
N ILE A 40 -0.57 -7.04 6.38
CA ILE A 40 -0.55 -6.92 4.92
C ILE A 40 0.52 -7.84 4.32
N LEU A 41 1.69 -7.92 4.94
CA LEU A 41 2.76 -8.84 4.51
C LEU A 41 2.31 -10.30 4.58
N ALA A 42 1.70 -10.72 5.69
CA ALA A 42 1.17 -12.08 5.85
C ALA A 42 0.10 -12.38 4.78
N PHE A 43 -0.80 -11.43 4.52
CA PHE A 43 -1.81 -11.56 3.47
C PHE A 43 -1.21 -11.77 2.08
N ILE A 44 -0.17 -11.00 1.73
CA ILE A 44 0.51 -11.13 0.43
C ILE A 44 1.17 -12.49 0.29
N ILE A 45 1.84 -12.97 1.33
CA ILE A 45 2.52 -14.27 1.30
C ILE A 45 1.49 -15.37 1.04
N ILE A 46 0.35 -15.36 1.74
CA ILE A 46 -0.74 -16.32 1.53
C ILE A 46 -1.27 -16.24 0.09
N MET A 47 -1.54 -15.03 -0.41
CA MET A 47 -2.05 -14.83 -1.76
C MET A 47 -1.03 -15.22 -2.84
N PHE A 48 0.27 -15.04 -2.59
CA PHE A 48 1.33 -15.47 -3.49
C PHE A 48 1.36 -16.98 -3.64
N PHE A 49 1.32 -17.72 -2.52
CA PHE A 49 1.26 -19.18 -2.57
C PHE A 49 -0.03 -19.67 -3.22
N ALA A 50 -1.17 -19.06 -2.88
CA ALA A 50 -2.45 -19.40 -3.49
C ALA A 50 -2.42 -19.20 -5.01
N ALA A 51 -1.88 -18.08 -5.49
CA ALA A 51 -1.76 -17.77 -6.91
C ALA A 51 -0.86 -18.77 -7.65
N ASN A 52 0.27 -19.17 -7.05
CA ASN A 52 1.19 -20.15 -7.62
C ASN A 52 0.59 -21.56 -7.66
N ILE A 53 -0.09 -22.00 -6.59
CA ILE A 53 -0.73 -23.31 -6.53
C ILE A 53 -1.84 -23.42 -7.58
N ILE A 54 -2.67 -22.38 -7.68
CA ILE A 54 -3.78 -22.33 -8.64
C ILE A 54 -3.24 -22.23 -10.08
N GLY A 55 -2.19 -21.43 -10.31
CA GLY A 55 -1.52 -21.32 -11.59
C GLY A 55 -0.82 -22.61 -12.04
N ALA A 56 -0.25 -23.38 -11.12
CA ALA A 56 0.35 -24.68 -11.43
C ALA A 56 -0.69 -25.76 -11.77
N ARG A 57 -1.88 -25.69 -11.15
CA ARG A 57 -2.99 -26.63 -11.41
C ARG A 57 -3.74 -26.31 -12.70
N LEU A 58 -3.76 -25.05 -13.12
CA LEU A 58 -4.46 -24.60 -14.31
C LEU A 58 -3.50 -24.42 -15.47
N LYS A 59 -3.65 -25.25 -16.50
CA LYS A 59 -3.01 -25.00 -17.81
C LYS A 59 -3.61 -23.71 -18.40
N ILE A 60 -3.06 -22.57 -18.03
CA ILE A 60 -3.44 -21.26 -18.54
C ILE A 60 -2.97 -21.19 -20.00
N GLY A 61 -3.88 -20.90 -20.93
CA GLY A 61 -3.56 -20.75 -22.36
C GLY A 61 -4.14 -21.81 -23.31
N VAL A 62 -4.87 -22.82 -22.84
CA VAL A 62 -5.58 -23.77 -23.72
C VAL A 62 -7.04 -23.37 -23.95
N SER A 63 -7.29 -22.79 -25.13
CA SER A 63 -8.51 -22.77 -25.97
C SER A 63 -9.92 -22.61 -25.35
N GLY A 64 -10.09 -22.27 -24.08
CA GLY A 64 -11.42 -22.10 -23.48
C GLY A 64 -11.38 -21.23 -22.22
N PHE A 65 -12.27 -20.24 -22.19
CA PHE A 65 -12.50 -19.37 -21.02
C PHE A 65 -13.29 -20.17 -19.98
N ASN A 66 -12.58 -20.88 -19.11
CA ASN A 66 -13.20 -21.73 -18.09
C ASN A 66 -13.38 -20.99 -16.77
N ILE A 67 -14.37 -21.40 -15.96
CA ILE A 67 -14.65 -20.82 -14.64
C ILE A 67 -13.39 -20.76 -13.75
N ASN A 68 -12.50 -21.74 -13.90
CA ASN A 68 -11.27 -21.83 -13.13
C ASN A 68 -10.24 -20.75 -13.52
N GLN A 69 -10.25 -20.26 -14.75
CA GLN A 69 -9.41 -19.12 -15.15
C GLN A 69 -9.87 -17.84 -14.47
N ILE A 70 -11.19 -17.66 -14.29
CA ILE A 70 -11.75 -16.50 -13.58
C ILE A 70 -11.26 -16.49 -12.12
N VAL A 71 -11.28 -17.66 -11.46
CA VAL A 71 -10.76 -17.81 -10.09
C VAL A 71 -9.27 -17.48 -10.04
N TYR A 72 -8.47 -17.96 -10.99
CA TYR A 72 -7.06 -17.59 -11.09
C TYR A 72 -6.84 -16.08 -11.25
N TYR A 73 -7.57 -15.44 -12.16
CA TYR A 73 -7.47 -13.99 -12.36
C TYR A 73 -7.93 -13.20 -11.13
N ALA A 74 -8.95 -13.67 -10.42
CA ALA A 74 -9.40 -13.05 -9.16
C ALA A 74 -8.35 -13.17 -8.05
N VAL A 75 -7.70 -14.33 -7.90
CA VAL A 75 -6.62 -14.51 -6.92
C VAL A 75 -5.39 -13.68 -7.29
N MET A 76 -5.05 -13.60 -8.58
CA MET A 76 -3.99 -12.71 -9.05
C MET A 76 -4.33 -11.23 -8.81
N ALA A 77 -5.58 -10.82 -9.03
CA ALA A 77 -6.06 -9.47 -8.73
C ALA A 77 -5.94 -9.14 -7.24
N LEU A 78 -6.30 -10.08 -6.35
CA LEU A 78 -6.15 -9.94 -4.91
C LEU A 78 -4.68 -9.87 -4.48
N PHE A 79 -3.82 -10.66 -5.11
CA PHE A 79 -2.37 -10.60 -4.88
C PHE A 79 -1.80 -9.24 -5.29
N LEU A 80 -2.12 -8.76 -6.50
CA LEU A 80 -1.73 -7.43 -6.98
C LEU A 80 -2.25 -6.31 -6.07
N PHE A 81 -3.49 -6.41 -5.62
CA PHE A 81 -4.09 -5.49 -4.65
C PHE A 81 -3.29 -5.46 -3.34
N GLY A 82 -2.97 -6.63 -2.78
CA GLY A 82 -2.18 -6.72 -1.55
C GLY A 82 -0.80 -6.11 -1.73
N LEU A 83 -0.14 -6.41 -2.84
CA LEU A 83 1.20 -5.93 -3.15
C LEU A 83 1.25 -4.39 -3.31
N TYR A 84 0.23 -3.80 -3.95
CA TYR A 84 0.06 -2.36 -4.02
C TYR A 84 -0.20 -1.74 -2.64
N ALA A 85 -1.03 -2.38 -1.80
CA ALA A 85 -1.27 -1.97 -0.42
C ALA A 85 0.02 -1.95 0.41
N PHE A 86 0.88 -2.94 0.23
CA PHE A 86 2.15 -3.02 0.95
C PHE A 86 3.12 -1.92 0.54
N PHE A 87 3.25 -1.61 -0.76
CA PHE A 87 4.09 -0.50 -1.20
C PHE A 87 3.63 0.86 -0.66
N ASP A 88 2.32 1.05 -0.51
CA ASP A 88 1.75 2.26 0.10
C ASP A 88 2.07 2.35 1.61
N VAL A 89 1.99 1.23 2.33
CA VAL A 89 2.29 1.16 3.77
C VAL A 89 3.79 1.24 4.08
N VAL A 90 4.64 0.62 3.26
CA VAL A 90 6.11 0.73 3.36
C VAL A 90 6.60 2.14 3.06
N GLY A 91 5.75 2.98 2.46
CA GLY A 91 6.06 4.39 2.21
C GLY A 91 6.87 4.62 0.95
N TRP A 92 6.95 3.64 0.04
CA TRP A 92 7.60 3.81 -1.26
C TRP A 92 6.93 4.94 -2.08
N SER A 93 5.63 5.14 -1.89
CA SER A 93 4.86 6.24 -2.49
C SER A 93 5.05 7.60 -1.78
N LYS A 94 5.74 7.67 -0.63
CA LYS A 94 5.85 8.90 0.20
C LYS A 94 7.16 9.65 0.01
N THR A 95 7.97 9.31 -0.98
CA THR A 95 9.26 9.98 -1.26
C THR A 95 9.15 11.46 -1.63
N SER A 96 7.96 12.05 -1.84
CA SER A 96 7.87 13.49 -2.18
C SER A 96 6.98 14.38 -1.31
N ARG A 97 6.22 13.88 -0.32
CA ARG A 97 5.25 14.73 0.40
C ARG A 97 5.03 14.45 1.89
N ALA A 98 5.93 13.74 2.57
CA ALA A 98 5.71 13.34 3.96
C ALA A 98 6.70 13.92 4.99
N GLU A 99 7.43 15.00 4.68
CA GLU A 99 8.16 15.77 5.70
C GLU A 99 7.46 17.09 6.03
N LYS A 100 6.15 17.04 6.26
CA LYS A 100 5.41 18.19 6.81
C LYS A 100 4.22 17.79 7.65
N ARG A 101 4.37 16.82 8.57
CA ARG A 101 3.29 16.56 9.53
C ARG A 101 3.68 15.85 10.84
N ASN A 102 4.88 16.10 11.38
CA ASN A 102 5.17 15.67 12.77
C ASN A 102 6.18 16.52 13.56
N THR A 103 6.32 17.81 13.26
CA THR A 103 6.86 18.81 14.21
C THR A 103 5.74 19.53 14.96
N GLY A 104 4.70 18.76 15.32
CA GLY A 104 3.62 19.16 16.24
C GLY A 104 4.02 19.14 17.71
N LYS A 105 5.30 18.90 18.05
CA LYS A 105 5.82 19.42 19.32
C LYS A 105 5.96 20.91 19.12
N LYS A 106 4.91 21.65 19.51
CA LYS A 106 4.94 23.08 19.79
C LYS A 106 6.22 23.32 20.61
N MET A 107 7.31 23.69 19.94
CA MET A 107 8.56 24.05 20.60
C MET A 107 8.26 25.41 21.20
N VAL A 108 7.58 25.38 22.36
CA VAL A 108 7.36 26.57 23.17
C VAL A 108 8.75 26.93 23.66
N ILE A 109 9.42 27.80 22.91
CA ILE A 109 10.61 28.49 23.37
C ILE A 109 10.14 29.29 24.59
N LYS A 110 10.27 28.70 25.77
CA LYS A 110 10.03 29.41 27.01
C LYS A 110 11.11 30.49 27.08
N PRO A 111 10.76 31.79 27.18
CA PRO A 111 11.77 32.81 27.36
C PRO A 111 12.57 32.47 28.62
N LYS A 112 13.90 32.46 28.52
CA LYS A 112 14.75 32.31 29.71
C LYS A 112 14.40 33.44 30.67
N ALA A 113 14.25 33.11 31.95
CA ALA A 113 13.89 34.08 32.98
C ALA A 113 14.83 35.29 32.93
N LYS A 114 14.27 36.49 33.01
CA LYS A 114 15.06 37.73 33.12
C LYS A 114 16.00 37.57 34.32
N PRO A 115 17.32 37.79 34.17
CA PRO A 115 18.23 37.68 35.30
C PRO A 115 17.75 38.64 36.38
N ASN A 116 17.56 38.10 37.59
CA ASN A 116 17.12 38.89 38.73
C ASN A 116 18.19 39.95 39.00
N ARG A 117 17.90 41.20 38.62
CA ARG A 117 18.83 42.32 38.80
C ARG A 117 18.95 42.50 40.30
N VAL A 118 20.07 42.07 40.88
CA VAL A 118 20.39 42.30 42.29
C VAL A 118 20.24 43.80 42.53
N LYS A 119 19.21 44.21 43.26
CA LYS A 119 19.10 45.58 43.75
C LYS A 119 20.26 45.74 44.73
N LYS A 120 21.37 46.33 44.29
CA LYS A 120 22.31 46.95 45.21
C LYS A 120 21.51 48.00 45.97
N LYS A 121 21.19 47.69 47.22
CA LYS A 121 20.88 48.73 48.20
C LYS A 121 22.21 49.45 48.42
N ASP A 122 22.40 50.56 47.73
CA ASP A 122 23.29 51.58 48.26
C ASP A 122 22.70 52.01 49.60
N GLY A 123 23.48 51.87 50.67
CA GLY A 123 22.97 52.14 52.01
C GLY A 123 23.97 51.88 53.13
N LYS A 124 25.04 52.69 53.13
CA LYS A 124 25.79 53.28 54.25
C LYS A 124 27.30 53.10 54.14
#